data_AF-A0A7K2YXG3-F1
#
_entry.id   AF-A0A7K2YXG3-F1
#
_cell.length_a   1.000
_cell.length_b   1.000
_cell.length_c   1.000
_cell.angle_alpha   90.00
_cell.angle_beta   90.00
_cell.angle_gamma   90.00
#
_symmetry.space_group_name_H-M   'P 1'
#
loop_
_entity.id
_entity.type
_entity.pdbx_description
1 polymer ?
#
loop_
_entity_poly.entity_id
_entity_poly.type
_entity_poly.pdbx_seq_one_letter_code
_entity_poly.pdbx_strand_id
1 'polypeptide(L)' 'SVAEEFTDKMIEMMSGLVVGDGLDEKSEVGPMITERDREKVDGLVRSAIEAGATLRCGGEIPEDKGWFYPPTVL' A
#
# COMPACT_ATOMS: atom_id res chain seq x y z
N SER A 1 -17.15 5.52 18.76
CA SER A 1 -16.02 4.57 18.85
C SER A 1 -14.77 5.30 18.41
N VAL A 2 -13.58 4.94 18.88
CA VAL A 2 -12.30 5.54 18.41
C VAL A 2 -11.88 5.02 17.03
N ALA A 3 -12.56 3.99 16.51
CA ALA A 3 -12.20 3.33 15.27
C ALA A 3 -12.17 4.28 14.06
N GLU A 4 -13.13 5.21 13.95
CA GLU A 4 -13.22 6.14 12.82
C GLU A 4 -12.05 7.14 12.84
N GLU A 5 -11.84 7.83 13.97
CA GLU A 5 -10.72 8.76 14.14
C GLU A 5 -9.35 8.07 13.93
N PHE A 6 -9.19 6.84 14.41
CA PHE A 6 -7.98 6.06 14.18
C PHE A 6 -7.79 5.73 12.69
N THR A 7 -8.86 5.32 12.03
CA THR A 7 -8.83 4.96 10.60
C THR A 7 -8.43 6.16 9.76
N ASP A 8 -9.03 7.33 10.01
CA ASP A 8 -8.72 8.55 9.27
C ASP A 8 -7.24 8.96 9.43
N LYS A 9 -6.73 8.93 10.66
CA LYS A 9 -5.31 9.22 10.94
C LYS A 9 -4.36 8.20 10.29
N MET A 10 -4.75 6.94 10.24
CA MET A 10 -3.98 5.89 9.58
C MET A 10 -3.95 6.11 8.07
N ILE A 11 -5.09 6.48 7.45
CA ILE A 11 -5.17 6.78 6.02
C ILE A 11 -4.29 7.98 5.68
N GLU A 12 -4.36 9.05 6.46
CA GLU A 12 -3.55 10.25 6.27
C GLU A 12 -2.05 9.93 6.32
N MET A 13 -1.61 9.19 7.34
CA MET A 13 -0.22 8.78 7.49
C MET A 13 0.24 7.90 6.32
N MET A 14 -0.53 6.85 5.97
CA MET A 14 -0.14 5.89 4.93
C MET A 14 -0.11 6.52 3.55
N SER A 15 -1.03 7.44 3.25
CA SER A 15 -1.08 8.16 1.97
C SER A 15 0.05 9.18 1.82
N GLY A 16 0.65 9.62 2.93
CA GLY A 16 1.76 10.58 2.93
C GLY A 16 3.15 9.98 2.74
N LEU A 17 3.29 8.64 2.83
CA LEU A 17 4.59 7.98 2.75
C LEU A 17 5.22 8.11 1.35
N VAL A 18 6.51 8.45 1.32
CA VAL A 18 7.27 8.57 0.09
C VAL A 18 7.72 7.19 -0.40
N VAL A 19 7.12 6.72 -1.50
CA VAL A 19 7.50 5.47 -2.18
C VAL A 19 8.61 5.73 -3.20
N GLY A 20 9.77 5.09 -3.03
CA GLY A 20 10.93 5.35 -3.87
C GLY A 20 12.07 4.34 -3.74
N ASP A 21 13.17 4.59 -4.45
CA ASP A 21 14.34 3.71 -4.44
C ASP A 21 14.96 3.62 -3.04
N GLY A 22 15.44 2.43 -2.64
CA GLY A 22 16.03 2.19 -1.32
C GLY A 22 17.35 2.95 -1.07
N LEU A 23 17.96 3.52 -2.11
CA LEU A 23 19.14 4.39 -1.99
C LEU A 23 18.78 5.89 -1.86
N ASP A 24 17.52 6.28 -2.10
CA ASP A 24 17.06 7.65 -1.88
C ASP A 24 16.76 7.85 -0.39
N GLU A 25 17.44 8.80 0.24
CA GLU A 25 17.28 9.14 1.67
C GLU A 25 15.88 9.64 2.03
N LYS A 26 15.09 10.07 1.03
CA LYS A 26 13.70 10.49 1.21
C LYS A 26 12.71 9.34 1.11
N SER A 27 13.13 8.17 0.61
CA SER A 27 12.26 7.01 0.48
C SER A 27 11.95 6.43 1.85
N GLU A 28 10.66 6.31 2.14
CA GLU A 28 10.15 5.66 3.35
C GLU A 28 9.67 4.24 3.06
N VAL A 29 9.28 3.98 1.80
CA VAL A 29 8.78 2.69 1.34
C VAL A 29 9.51 2.30 0.06
N GLY A 30 10.31 1.23 0.16
CA GLY A 30 11.05 0.63 -0.95
C GLY A 30 10.23 -0.39 -1.75
N PRO A 31 10.84 -1.02 -2.76
CA PRO A 31 10.20 -2.07 -3.54
C PRO A 31 10.06 -3.37 -2.73
N MET A 32 9.16 -4.23 -3.18
CA MET A 32 9.09 -5.61 -2.76
C MET A 32 10.33 -6.38 -3.25
N ILE A 33 10.67 -7.46 -2.55
CA ILE A 33 11.88 -8.26 -2.84
C ILE A 33 11.81 -8.90 -4.22
N THR A 34 10.62 -9.38 -4.63
CA THR A 34 10.38 -10.01 -5.93
C THR A 34 9.05 -9.58 -6.55
N GLU A 35 8.90 -9.77 -7.86
CA GLU A 35 7.61 -9.61 -8.56
C GLU A 35 6.53 -10.49 -7.93
N ARG A 36 6.88 -11.73 -7.60
CA ARG A 36 5.97 -12.70 -6.97
C ARG A 36 5.46 -12.21 -5.61
N ASP A 37 6.32 -11.55 -4.83
CA ASP A 37 5.91 -10.98 -3.53
C ASP A 37 4.94 -9.81 -3.74
N ARG A 38 5.17 -8.96 -4.75
CA ARG A 38 4.24 -7.89 -5.14
C ARG A 38 2.88 -8.46 -5.56
N GLU A 39 2.87 -9.43 -6.47
CA GLU A 39 1.64 -10.09 -6.94
C GLU A 39 0.88 -10.78 -5.80
N LYS A 40 1.60 -11.40 -4.86
CA LYS A 40 0.98 -12.01 -3.68
C LYS A 40 0.26 -10.97 -2.82
N VAL A 41 0.87 -9.81 -2.58
CA VAL A 41 0.24 -8.72 -1.81
C VAL A 41 -0.98 -8.17 -2.56
N ASP A 42 -0.86 -7.92 -3.87
CA ASP A 42 -1.99 -7.50 -4.72
C ASP A 42 -3.16 -8.49 -4.64
N GLY A 43 -2.86 -9.80 -4.74
CA GLY A 43 -3.87 -10.85 -4.62
C GLY A 43 -4.58 -10.86 -3.26
N LEU A 44 -3.86 -10.59 -2.16
CA LEU A 44 -4.48 -10.48 -0.83
C LEU A 44 -5.41 -9.27 -0.73
N VAL A 45 -4.99 -8.13 -1.28
CA VAL A 45 -5.79 -6.90 -1.29
C VAL A 45 -7.05 -7.08 -2.12
N ARG A 46 -6.93 -7.61 -3.34
CA ARG A 46 -8.09 -7.91 -4.20
C ARG A 46 -9.04 -8.88 -3.54
N SER A 47 -8.52 -9.95 -2.94
CA SER A 47 -9.34 -10.94 -2.23
C SER A 47 -10.13 -10.32 -1.07
N ALA A 48 -9.53 -9.38 -0.33
CA ALA A 48 -10.23 -8.67 0.74
C ALA A 48 -11.33 -7.75 0.20
N ILE A 49 -11.08 -7.04 -0.91
CA ILE A 49 -12.09 -6.20 -1.57
C ILE A 49 -13.25 -7.05 -2.08
N GLU A 50 -12.97 -8.19 -2.72
CA GLU A 50 -14.00 -9.16 -3.16
C GLU A 50 -14.83 -9.69 -1.98
N ALA A 51 -14.22 -9.82 -0.80
CA ALA A 51 -14.90 -10.21 0.44
C ALA A 51 -15.67 -9.05 1.12
N GLY A 52 -15.66 -7.83 0.54
CA GLY A 52 -16.43 -6.68 1.01
C GLY A 52 -15.65 -5.65 1.84
N ALA A 53 -14.32 -5.75 1.91
CA ALA A 53 -13.49 -4.69 2.49
C ALA A 53 -13.54 -3.41 1.63
N THR A 54 -13.31 -2.25 2.25
CA THR A 54 -13.38 -0.96 1.56
C THR A 54 -11.98 -0.39 1.40
N LEU A 55 -11.42 -0.45 0.20
CA LEU A 55 -10.13 0.18 -0.09
C LEU A 55 -10.17 1.68 0.23
N ARG A 56 -9.36 2.11 1.20
CA ARG A 56 -9.29 3.50 1.66
C ARG A 56 -8.14 4.27 1.03
N CYS A 57 -7.02 3.63 0.74
CA CYS A 57 -5.89 4.20 0.00
C CYS A 57 -5.01 3.10 -0.60
N GLY A 58 -4.21 3.46 -1.61
CA GLY A 58 -3.29 2.53 -2.27
C GLY A 58 -4.02 1.44 -3.06
N GLY A 59 -3.57 0.20 -2.91
CA GLY A 59 -4.25 -0.99 -3.46
C GLY A 59 -4.07 -1.25 -4.94
N GLU A 60 -3.27 -0.45 -5.66
CA GLU A 60 -3.02 -0.62 -7.09
C GLU A 60 -1.52 -0.68 -7.37
N ILE A 61 -1.10 -1.65 -8.20
CA ILE A 61 0.29 -1.76 -8.63
C ILE A 61 0.63 -0.56 -9.52
N PRO A 62 1.67 0.25 -9.18
CA PRO A 62 2.06 1.39 -10.01
C PRO A 62 2.63 0.93 -11.35
N GLU A 63 2.25 1.61 -12.43
CA GLU A 63 2.86 1.42 -13.74
C GLU A 63 4.33 1.85 -13.72
N ASP A 64 5.17 1.13 -14.47
CA ASP A 64 6.59 1.45 -14.74
C ASP A 64 7.51 1.64 -13.52
N LYS A 65 7.12 1.17 -12.34
CA LYS A 65 7.95 1.17 -11.13
C LYS A 65 8.21 -0.24 -10.63
N GLY A 66 9.28 -0.86 -11.15
CA GLY A 66 9.91 -2.08 -10.61
C GLY A 66 8.93 -3.05 -9.94
N TRP A 67 9.23 -3.44 -8.70
CA TRP A 67 8.35 -4.29 -7.87
C TRP A 67 7.75 -3.51 -6.71
N PHE A 68 7.26 -2.30 -6.97
CA PHE A 68 6.63 -1.47 -5.94
C PHE A 68 5.17 -1.84 -5.70
N TYR A 69 4.72 -1.71 -4.45
CA TYR A 69 3.31 -1.79 -4.07
C TYR A 69 3.00 -0.66 -3.08
N PRO A 70 1.93 0.12 -3.26
CA PRO A 70 1.68 1.29 -2.42
C PRO A 70 1.23 0.89 -1.01
N PRO A 71 1.50 1.73 0.01
CA PRO A 71 0.86 1.62 1.31
C PRO A 71 -0.66 1.54 1.16
N THR A 72 -1.27 0.51 1.77
CA THR A 72 -2.67 0.15 1.51
C THR A 72 -3.44 -0.01 2.81
N VAL A 73 -4.64 0.57 2.87
CA VAL A 73 -5.59 0.47 3.98
C VAL A 73 -6.94 -0.01 3.44
N LEU A 74 -7.56 -0.98 4.13
CA LEU A 74 -8.82 -1.66 3.76
C LEU A 74 -9.93 -1.47 4.80
#